data_AF-A0A1Y3BBH4-F1
#
_entry.id   AF-A0A1Y3BBH4-F1
#
_cell.length_a   1.000
_cell.length_b   1.000
_cell.length_c   1.000
_cell.angle_alpha   90.00
_cell.angle_beta   90.00
_cell.angle_gamma   90.00
#
_symmetry.space_group_name_H-M   'P 1'
#
loop_
_entity.id
_entity.type
_entity.pdbx_description
1 polymer ?
#
loop_
_entity_poly.entity_id
_entity_poly.type
_entity_poly.pdbx_seq_one_letter_code
_entity_poly.pdbx_strand_id
1 'polypeptide(L)'
;MDNLNCSPEEFPFNYQSTDEFTFQHSIRLPFDTNVTIREYGFLLMKQYNVPEYFEDDLMKKLQSFVEENVDKIQCNHVEHVLQNRQKLAAKSREFIEKLKICPTLPGAKLQNHNLQKSSNDVISEENFYLMYHKIIHSDLS
;
A
#
# COMPACT_ATOMS: atom_id res chain seq x y z
N MET A 1 7.75 -2.92 8.50
CA MET A 1 6.61 -3.07 7.58
C MET A 1 6.15 -1.68 7.27
N ASP A 2 6.47 -1.18 6.07
CA ASP A 2 6.02 0.14 5.65
C ASP A 2 4.50 0.05 5.47
N ASN A 3 3.78 0.77 6.33
CA ASN A 3 2.33 0.83 6.27
C ASN A 3 1.97 1.49 4.94
N LEU A 4 1.44 0.69 4.01
CA LEU A 4 0.97 1.04 2.68
C LEU A 4 -0.33 1.87 2.75
N ASN A 5 -0.38 2.88 3.63
CA ASN A 5 -1.52 3.77 3.72
C ASN A 5 -1.39 4.82 2.62
N CYS A 6 -2.16 4.65 1.54
CA CYS A 6 -2.48 5.77 0.66
C CYS A 6 -3.18 6.82 1.53
N SER A 7 -2.53 7.97 1.72
CA SER A 7 -3.14 9.10 2.43
C SER A 7 -4.36 9.55 1.64
N PRO A 8 -5.53 9.72 2.28
CA PRO A 8 -6.72 10.11 1.55
C PRO A 8 -6.57 11.54 1.01
N GLU A 9 -6.77 11.70 -0.29
CA GLU A 9 -6.68 12.96 -1.05
C GLU A 9 -8.07 13.49 -1.40
N GLU A 10 -8.19 14.81 -1.53
CA GLU A 10 -9.43 15.48 -1.91
C GLU A 10 -9.48 15.72 -3.43
N PHE A 11 -10.58 15.31 -4.04
CA PHE A 11 -10.83 15.45 -5.47
C PHE A 11 -12.11 16.25 -5.73
N PRO A 12 -12.08 17.27 -6.60
CA PRO A 12 -13.27 18.03 -6.94
C PRO A 12 -14.21 17.19 -7.82
N PHE A 13 -15.40 16.93 -7.32
CA PHE A 13 -16.49 16.29 -8.03
C PHE A 13 -17.52 17.32 -8.46
N ASN A 14 -17.74 17.44 -9.77
CA ASN A 14 -18.76 18.29 -10.36
C ASN A 14 -19.85 17.41 -10.94
N TYR A 15 -21.02 17.42 -10.30
CA TYR A 15 -22.20 16.77 -10.85
C TYR A 15 -22.97 17.75 -11.72
N GLN A 16 -23.27 17.35 -12.94
CA GLN A 16 -24.18 18.04 -13.82
C GLN A 16 -25.14 17.02 -14.43
N SER A 17 -26.43 17.18 -14.16
CA SER A 17 -27.50 16.46 -14.86
C SER A 17 -27.73 17.05 -16.26
N THR A 18 -28.67 16.50 -17.04
CA THR A 18 -29.10 16.93 -18.39
C THR A 18 -29.76 18.32 -18.42
N ASP A 19 -29.15 19.31 -17.76
CA ASP A 19 -29.44 20.75 -17.76
C ASP A 19 -30.34 21.31 -16.64
N GLU A 20 -30.79 20.49 -15.68
CA GLU A 20 -31.67 20.97 -14.59
C GLU A 20 -30.97 21.16 -13.25
N PHE A 21 -29.93 20.36 -12.97
CA PHE A 21 -29.37 20.29 -11.63
C PHE A 21 -27.85 20.11 -11.66
N THR A 22 -27.15 20.96 -10.94
CA THR A 22 -25.69 20.90 -10.82
C THR A 22 -25.26 21.16 -9.38
N PHE A 23 -24.18 20.50 -8.97
CA PHE A 23 -23.50 20.81 -7.72
C PHE A 23 -22.02 20.48 -7.81
N GLN A 24 -21.25 21.11 -6.92
CA GLN A 24 -19.84 20.85 -6.74
C GLN A 24 -19.59 20.38 -5.30
N HIS A 25 -18.77 19.34 -5.17
CA HIS A 25 -18.42 18.74 -3.89
C HIS A 25 -16.96 18.26 -3.90
N SER A 26 -16.25 18.37 -2.77
CA SER A 26 -14.91 17.81 -2.63
C SER A 26 -15.04 16.41 -2.04
N ILE A 27 -14.61 15.38 -2.78
CA ILE A 27 -14.67 13.99 -2.34
C ILE A 27 -13.29 13.54 -1.88
N ARG A 28 -13.23 12.98 -0.68
CA ARG A 28 -12.01 12.40 -0.14
C ARG A 28 -11.88 10.93 -0.51
N LEU A 29 -10.82 10.56 -1.21
CA LEU A 29 -10.56 9.20 -1.69
C LEU A 29 -9.18 8.68 -1.23
N PRO A 30 -9.02 7.37 -0.98
CA PRO A 30 -10.08 6.36 -0.96
C PRO A 30 -11.06 6.60 0.19
N PHE A 31 -12.30 6.13 0.04
CA PHE A 31 -13.28 6.19 1.13
C PHE A 31 -12.80 5.39 2.34
N ASP A 32 -13.28 5.77 3.52
CA ASP A 32 -13.14 4.93 4.71
C ASP A 32 -13.76 3.56 4.44
N THR A 33 -13.18 2.50 5.00
CA THR A 33 -13.58 1.10 4.76
C THR A 33 -15.05 0.78 5.03
N ASN A 34 -15.74 1.67 5.74
CA ASN A 34 -17.13 1.50 6.18
C ASN A 34 -18.14 2.25 5.31
N VAL A 35 -17.69 2.93 4.25
CA VAL A 35 -18.56 3.73 3.38
C VAL A 35 -18.46 3.21 1.95
N THR A 36 -19.57 2.67 1.45
CA THR A 36 -19.71 2.30 0.04
C THR A 36 -19.99 3.54 -0.81
N ILE A 37 -19.67 3.46 -2.11
CA ILE A 37 -19.98 4.51 -3.10
C ILE A 37 -21.47 4.85 -3.05
N ARG A 38 -22.33 3.83 -2.89
CA ARG A 38 -23.78 4.01 -2.86
C ARG A 38 -24.24 4.76 -1.62
N GLU A 39 -23.74 4.41 -0.44
CA GLU A 39 -24.05 5.13 0.80
C GLU A 39 -23.58 6.58 0.72
N TYR A 40 -22.38 6.81 0.18
CA TYR A 40 -21.88 8.16 -0.06
C TYR A 40 -22.77 8.93 -1.04
N GLY A 41 -23.21 8.29 -2.12
CA GLY A 41 -24.14 8.88 -3.07
C GLY A 41 -25.45 9.30 -2.40
N PHE A 42 -26.01 8.48 -1.50
CA PHE A 42 -27.20 8.87 -0.73
C PHE A 42 -26.96 10.05 0.21
N LEU A 43 -25.77 10.14 0.82
CA LEU A 43 -25.38 11.30 1.63
C LEU A 43 -25.35 12.57 0.78
N LEU A 44 -24.78 12.50 -0.43
CA LEU A 44 -24.79 13.62 -1.38
C LEU A 44 -26.21 13.99 -1.81
N MET A 45 -27.06 13.01 -2.11
CA MET A 45 -28.46 13.25 -2.46
C MET A 45 -29.18 14.04 -1.36
N LYS A 46 -29.01 13.62 -0.11
CA LYS A 46 -29.61 14.29 1.04
C LYS A 46 -29.01 15.68 1.29
N GLN A 47 -27.69 15.82 1.16
CA GLN A 47 -26.99 17.09 1.41
C GLN A 47 -27.36 18.18 0.40
N TYR A 48 -27.49 17.81 -0.87
CA TYR A 48 -27.77 18.74 -1.96
C TYR A 48 -29.24 18.76 -2.38
N ASN A 49 -30.12 18.00 -1.69
CA ASN A 49 -31.53 17.84 -2.04
C ASN A 49 -31.73 17.38 -3.50
N VAL A 50 -30.93 16.40 -3.92
CA VAL A 50 -31.00 15.83 -5.26
C VAL A 50 -32.29 15.01 -5.40
N PRO A 51 -33.14 15.30 -6.39
CA PRO A 51 -34.34 14.51 -6.63
C PRO A 51 -34.05 13.02 -6.89
N GLU A 52 -34.94 12.14 -6.43
CA GLU A 52 -34.78 10.67 -6.52
C GLU A 52 -34.63 10.19 -7.97
N TYR A 53 -35.27 10.85 -8.94
CA TYR A 53 -35.16 10.47 -10.35
C TYR A 53 -33.77 10.69 -10.95
N PHE A 54 -32.87 11.37 -10.23
CA PHE A 54 -31.45 11.48 -10.59
C PHE A 54 -30.54 10.48 -9.85
N GLU A 55 -31.08 9.59 -9.00
CA GLU A 55 -30.28 8.60 -8.24
C GLU A 55 -29.36 7.81 -9.18
N ASP A 56 -29.93 7.17 -10.21
CA ASP A 56 -29.16 6.30 -11.10
C ASP A 56 -28.07 7.06 -11.87
N ASP A 57 -28.35 8.29 -12.30
CA ASP A 57 -27.38 9.13 -13.01
C ASP A 57 -26.24 9.57 -12.09
N LEU A 58 -26.59 10.00 -10.87
CA LEU A 58 -25.61 10.37 -9.84
C LEU A 58 -24.73 9.18 -9.47
N MET A 59 -25.31 8.01 -9.21
CA MET A 59 -24.56 6.81 -8.82
C MET A 59 -23.57 6.38 -9.90
N LYS A 60 -23.98 6.40 -11.18
CA LYS A 60 -23.09 6.09 -12.30
C LYS A 60 -21.92 7.06 -12.40
N LYS A 61 -22.19 8.37 -12.34
CA LYS A 61 -21.13 9.40 -12.41
C LYS A 61 -20.20 9.34 -11.21
N LEU A 62 -20.75 9.14 -10.02
CA LEU A 62 -19.96 8.98 -8.80
C LEU A 62 -19.08 7.73 -8.86
N GLN A 63 -19.61 6.60 -9.36
CA GLN A 63 -18.84 5.38 -9.51
C GLN A 63 -17.69 5.53 -10.50
N SER A 64 -17.95 6.07 -11.71
CA SER A 64 -16.88 6.36 -12.67
C SER A 64 -15.84 7.32 -12.11
N PHE A 65 -16.27 8.36 -11.39
CA PHE A 65 -15.35 9.30 -10.74
C PHE A 65 -14.45 8.62 -9.69
N VAL A 66 -15.02 7.74 -8.87
CA VAL A 66 -14.24 7.01 -7.84
C VAL A 66 -13.24 6.07 -8.50
N GLU A 67 -13.67 5.30 -9.50
CA GLU A 67 -12.80 4.38 -10.24
C GLU A 67 -11.62 5.12 -10.89
N GLU A 68 -11.87 6.21 -11.61
CA GLU A 68 -10.82 6.99 -12.27
C GLU A 68 -9.79 7.60 -11.29
N ASN A 69 -10.23 8.07 -10.13
CA ASN A 69 -9.33 8.73 -9.17
C ASN A 69 -8.63 7.72 -8.25
N VAL A 70 -9.26 6.59 -7.91
CA VAL A 70 -8.58 5.50 -7.20
C VAL A 70 -7.46 4.92 -8.05
N ASP A 71 -7.68 4.74 -9.34
CA ASP A 71 -6.63 4.28 -10.27
C ASP A 71 -5.45 5.26 -10.32
N LYS A 72 -5.70 6.58 -10.30
CA LYS A 72 -4.64 7.60 -10.21
C LYS A 72 -3.84 7.49 -8.92
N ILE A 73 -4.50 7.33 -7.78
CA ILE A 73 -3.83 7.17 -6.48
C ILE A 73 -2.93 5.91 -6.50
N GLN A 74 -3.45 4.80 -7.02
CA GLN A 74 -2.69 3.55 -7.11
C GLN A 74 -1.52 3.65 -8.10
N CYS A 75 -1.70 4.29 -9.26
CA CYS A 75 -0.64 4.50 -10.24
C CYS A 75 0.50 5.37 -9.68
N ASN A 76 0.17 6.50 -9.04
CA ASN A 76 1.15 7.38 -8.40
C ASN A 76 1.92 6.63 -7.30
N HIS A 77 1.24 5.74 -6.57
CA HIS A 77 1.87 4.93 -5.55
C HIS A 77 2.88 3.93 -6.14
N VAL A 78 2.50 3.18 -7.18
CA VAL A 78 3.38 2.23 -7.86
C VAL A 78 4.60 2.95 -8.42
N GLU A 79 4.42 4.11 -9.04
CA GLU A 79 5.53 4.92 -9.54
C GLU A 79 6.48 5.35 -8.41
N HIS A 80 5.94 5.87 -7.31
CA HIS A 80 6.77 6.29 -6.16
C HIS A 80 7.54 5.13 -5.54
N VAL A 81 6.91 3.95 -5.37
CA VAL A 81 7.59 2.74 -4.88
C VAL A 81 8.70 2.30 -5.84
N LEU A 82 8.44 2.30 -7.14
CA LEU A 82 9.44 1.93 -8.16
C LEU A 82 10.62 2.90 -8.16
N GLN A 83 10.37 4.21 -8.13
CA GLN A 83 11.41 5.23 -8.06
C GLN A 83 12.25 5.09 -6.79
N ASN A 84 11.63 4.81 -5.64
CA ASN A 84 12.36 4.59 -4.39
C ASN A 84 13.21 3.31 -4.42
N ARG A 85 12.70 2.21 -5.02
CA ARG A 85 13.51 1.00 -5.24
C ARG A 85 14.70 1.28 -6.17
N GLN A 86 14.51 2.05 -7.24
CA GLN A 86 15.60 2.45 -8.13
C GLN A 86 16.64 3.33 -7.43
N LYS A 87 16.22 4.32 -6.64
CA LYS A 87 17.12 5.16 -5.83
C LYS A 87 17.92 4.33 -4.83
N LEU A 88 17.28 3.35 -4.17
CA LEU A 88 17.96 2.45 -3.23
C LEU A 88 18.98 1.56 -3.95
N ALA A 89 18.62 1.02 -5.11
CA ALA A 89 19.51 0.21 -5.95
C ALA A 89 20.70 1.02 -6.51
N ALA A 90 20.50 2.30 -6.82
CA ALA A 90 21.58 3.18 -7.24
C ALA A 90 22.56 3.45 -6.09
N LYS A 91 22.05 3.79 -4.89
CA LYS A 91 22.89 3.99 -3.71
C LYS A 91 23.66 2.73 -3.31
N SER A 92 23.07 1.55 -3.43
CA SER A 92 23.76 0.29 -3.12
C SER A 92 24.90 -0.01 -4.10
N ARG A 93 24.71 0.27 -5.40
CA ARG A 93 25.78 0.17 -6.41
C ARG A 93 26.91 1.15 -6.13
N GLU A 94 26.59 2.41 -5.83
CA GLU A 94 27.58 3.43 -5.49
C GLU A 94 28.39 3.03 -4.23
N PHE A 95 27.73 2.47 -3.22
CA PHE A 95 28.40 1.94 -2.04
C PHE A 95 29.33 0.77 -2.36
N ILE A 96 28.89 -0.18 -3.18
CA ILE A 96 29.72 -1.31 -3.63
C ILE A 96 30.93 -0.81 -4.44
N GLU A 97 30.77 0.18 -5.32
CA GLU A 97 31.89 0.78 -6.05
C GLU A 97 32.87 1.48 -5.13
N LYS A 98 32.40 2.25 -4.14
CA LYS A 98 33.28 2.86 -3.12
C LYS A 98 34.07 1.81 -2.35
N LEU A 99 33.47 0.68 -1.99
CA LEU A 99 34.16 -0.43 -1.36
C LEU A 99 35.22 -1.08 -2.27
N LYS A 100 34.98 -1.13 -3.59
CA LYS A 100 35.96 -1.65 -4.56
C LYS A 100 37.16 -0.72 -4.76
N ILE A 101 36.98 0.59 -4.58
CA ILE A 101 38.02 1.61 -4.81
C ILE A 101 38.92 1.79 -3.57
N CYS A 102 38.50 1.36 -2.37
CA CYS A 102 39.35 1.32 -1.19
C CYS A 102 40.34 0.13 -1.25
N PRO A 103 41.66 0.34 -1.41
CA PRO A 103 42.63 -0.75 -1.50
C PRO A 103 43.03 -1.34 -0.13
N THR A 104 42.40 -0.92 0.97
CA THR A 104 42.87 -1.18 2.34
C THR A 104 41.87 -1.92 3.23
N LEU A 105 41.17 -2.92 2.68
CA LEU A 105 40.57 -3.98 3.50
C LEU A 105 41.16 -5.34 3.09
N PRO A 106 42.32 -5.74 3.65
CA PRO A 106 42.78 -7.11 3.52
C PRO A 106 41.83 -8.00 4.32
N GLY A 107 40.92 -8.70 3.64
CA GLY A 107 40.19 -9.82 4.24
C GLY A 107 38.67 -9.71 4.39
N ALA A 108 37.98 -8.78 3.73
CA ALA A 108 36.51 -8.86 3.65
C ALA A 108 36.10 -9.89 2.58
N LYS A 109 36.27 -11.18 2.89
CA LYS A 109 35.48 -12.23 2.23
C LYS A 109 34.01 -11.90 2.53
N LEU A 110 33.29 -11.38 1.54
CA LEU A 110 31.83 -11.42 1.50
C LEU A 110 31.42 -12.89 1.47
N GLN A 111 31.42 -13.54 2.64
CA GLN A 111 30.75 -14.81 2.82
C GLN A 111 29.26 -14.55 2.67
N ASN A 112 28.76 -14.73 1.44
CA ASN A 112 27.37 -15.06 1.18
C ASN A 112 27.09 -16.43 1.82
N HIS A 113 26.94 -16.48 3.14
CA HIS A 113 26.67 -17.73 3.84
C HIS A 113 25.21 -18.19 3.76
N ASN A 114 24.33 -17.48 3.03
CA ASN A 114 22.92 -17.85 2.91
C ASN A 114 22.49 -18.35 1.51
N LEU A 115 23.43 -18.72 0.63
CA LEU A 115 23.09 -19.32 -0.68
C LEU A 115 23.81 -20.63 -1.00
N GLN A 116 24.43 -21.26 -0.01
CA GLN A 116 24.74 -22.68 -0.10
C GLN A 116 23.53 -23.46 0.38
N LYS A 117 22.82 -24.07 -0.57
CA LYS A 117 22.07 -25.31 -0.36
C LYS A 117 22.97 -26.29 0.43
N SER A 118 22.87 -26.26 1.76
CA SER A 118 23.29 -27.38 2.60
C SER A 118 22.18 -28.40 2.52
N SER A 119 22.36 -29.40 1.68
CA SER A 119 21.45 -30.54 1.53
C SER A 119 21.52 -31.50 2.73
N ASN A 120 21.93 -31.06 3.94
CA ASN A 120 22.27 -31.98 5.03
C ASN A 120 22.00 -31.46 6.46
N ASP A 121 21.13 -30.46 6.66
CA ASP A 121 20.65 -30.13 8.00
C ASP A 121 19.16 -30.45 8.09
N VAL A 122 18.87 -31.73 8.31
CA VAL A 122 17.63 -32.14 8.96
C VAL A 122 17.69 -31.50 10.34
N ILE A 123 17.07 -30.32 10.48
CA ILE A 123 16.69 -29.77 11.77
C ILE A 123 15.78 -30.82 12.39
N SER A 124 16.37 -31.71 13.20
CA SER A 124 15.62 -32.76 13.89
C SER A 124 14.52 -32.08 14.69
N GLU A 125 13.26 -32.47 14.44
CA GLU A 125 12.06 -31.94 15.10
C GLU A 125 12.17 -31.96 16.64
N GLU A 126 13.03 -32.83 17.17
CA GLU A 126 13.44 -32.92 18.57
C GLU A 126 13.98 -31.60 19.14
N ASN A 127 14.75 -30.83 18.36
CA ASN A 127 15.34 -29.57 18.84
C ASN A 127 14.31 -28.44 18.94
N PHE A 128 13.30 -28.44 18.09
CA PHE A 128 12.22 -27.46 18.16
C PHE A 128 11.31 -27.76 19.35
N TYR A 129 10.98 -29.04 19.57
CA TYR A 129 10.12 -29.47 20.67
C TYR A 129 10.75 -29.16 22.03
N LEU A 130 12.05 -29.42 22.21
CA LEU A 130 12.77 -29.12 23.46
C LEU A 130 12.88 -27.61 23.74
N MET A 131 13.01 -26.78 22.69
CA MET A 131 13.04 -25.33 22.83
C MET A 131 11.68 -24.78 23.25
N TYR A 132 10.59 -25.25 22.61
CA TYR A 132 9.23 -24.87 22.94
C TYR A 132 8.85 -25.27 24.37
N HIS A 133 9.21 -26.50 24.78
CA HIS A 133 8.93 -27.01 26.12
C HIS A 133 9.66 -26.21 27.22
N LYS A 134 10.89 -25.75 26.95
CA LYS A 134 11.62 -24.89 27.89
C LYS A 134 10.96 -23.54 28.10
N ILE A 135 10.42 -22.93 27.04
CA ILE A 135 9.80 -21.60 27.10
C ILE A 135 8.47 -21.65 27.85
N ILE A 136 7.68 -22.72 27.69
CA ILE A 136 6.37 -22.83 28.34
C ILE A 136 6.48 -23.21 29.82
N HIS A 137 7.52 -23.95 30.20
CA HIS A 137 7.69 -24.42 31.58
C HIS A 137 8.71 -23.63 32.40
N SER A 138 9.33 -22.58 31.86
CA SER A 138 10.27 -21.72 32.60
C SER A 138 9.61 -20.65 33.47
N ASP A 139 8.29 -20.46 33.41
CA ASP A 139 7.56 -19.45 34.21
C ASP A 139 6.89 -20.01 35.49
N LEU A 140 7.38 -21.15 36.01
CA LEU A 140 6.98 -21.69 37.32
C LEU A 140 8.20 -21.95 38.20
N SER A 141 8.79 -20.87 38.71
CA SER A 141 9.58 -20.88 39.95
C SER A 141 9.47 -19.55 40.66
#